data_AF-A0A4V4HB59-F1
#
_entry.id   AF-A0A4V4HB59-F1
#
_cell.length_a   1.000
_cell.length_b   1.000
_cell.length_c   1.000
_cell.angle_alpha   90.00
_cell.angle_beta   90.00
_cell.angle_gamma   90.00
#
_symmetry.space_group_name_H-M   'P 1'
#
loop_
_entity.id
_entity.type
_entity.pdbx_description
1 polymer ?
#
loop_
_entity_poly.entity_id
_entity_poly.type
_entity_poly.pdbx_seq_one_letter_code
_entity_poly.pdbx_strand_id
1 'polypeptide(L)'
;GYLPCSPGNPSVVITIRAVEYYRVLFLRCPRLSVQPFVKALCDIHGVPFKPYLREQFSICFDVYLSILAATKTRVNCVLGRDGANWRVANTCAACQYRLEGEEQLKFSMMGCMDGNDSLKRVQRKSSGVDDLGNVLVGAGPSRERIDSRTGGGTYFLSREEVDRFARPSLQNDAAMLSAEDSPCAPRWKNMSDKLTASMWAIFEETGLFLSLCRHGFVLLAADMVKSSEQSKYALAIVDRLIDVLGEDIALGYDIGCGFAVTVGKSSLGPKAKDKRYVSLVGTFHGHAHAQLCQTEHLGTYIEGNGLEDSDGCERFFSKSNALASSVRYSSSFHRRQAISAYFEHNDDFETWPNLVKFLENNYKQALEILRDVPVLQVEMYELGITSETTFCKWLEEEKEYLKSLKKEPLEETLQMEYYRKLEALFTAE
;
A
#
# COMPACT_ATOMS: atom_id res chain seq x y z
N GLY A 1 -13.44 36.68 -2.65
CA GLY A 1 -12.13 37.15 -2.20
C GLY A 1 -11.08 36.90 -3.27
N TYR A 2 -9.93 37.55 -3.11
CA TYR A 2 -8.78 37.47 -4.02
C TYR A 2 -7.54 37.07 -3.22
N LEU A 3 -6.61 36.39 -3.88
CA LEU A 3 -5.31 35.99 -3.32
C LEU A 3 -4.19 36.73 -4.05
N PRO A 4 -3.22 37.30 -3.31
CA PRO A 4 -2.09 37.99 -3.91
C PRO A 4 -1.05 37.01 -4.46
N CYS A 5 -0.47 37.34 -5.62
CA CYS A 5 0.62 36.55 -6.23
C CYS A 5 2.01 36.85 -5.64
N SER A 6 2.12 37.80 -4.70
CA SER A 6 3.37 38.22 -4.05
C SER A 6 3.08 38.73 -2.64
N PRO A 7 3.95 38.44 -1.65
CA PRO A 7 3.74 38.87 -0.26
C PRO A 7 3.97 40.36 -0.02
N GLY A 8 4.79 41.03 -0.85
CA GLY A 8 5.22 42.42 -0.58
C GLY A 8 4.53 43.48 -1.44
N ASN A 9 4.42 43.25 -2.74
CA ASN A 9 3.82 44.19 -3.69
C ASN A 9 3.03 43.42 -4.76
N PRO A 10 1.76 43.07 -4.49
CA PRO A 10 0.95 42.31 -5.42
C PRO A 10 0.51 43.18 -6.59
N SER A 11 1.07 42.93 -7.78
CA SER A 11 0.61 43.55 -9.04
C SER A 11 -0.48 42.74 -9.75
N VAL A 12 -0.69 41.49 -9.33
CA VAL A 12 -1.69 40.56 -9.85
C VAL A 12 -2.34 39.83 -8.68
N VAL A 13 -3.65 39.59 -8.79
CA VAL A 13 -4.41 38.80 -7.84
C VAL A 13 -5.23 37.74 -8.57
N ILE A 14 -5.49 36.61 -7.92
CA ILE A 14 -6.30 35.52 -8.47
C ILE A 14 -7.52 35.33 -7.58
N THR A 15 -8.69 35.11 -8.17
CA THR A 15 -9.91 34.89 -7.39
C THR A 15 -9.83 33.57 -6.62
N ILE A 16 -10.34 33.55 -5.40
CA ILE A 16 -10.45 32.31 -4.61
C ILE A 16 -11.25 31.25 -5.39
N ARG A 17 -12.27 31.66 -6.14
CA ARG A 17 -13.08 30.75 -6.98
C ARG A 17 -12.26 30.05 -8.05
N ALA A 18 -11.37 30.75 -8.74
CA ALA A 18 -10.51 30.13 -9.75
C ALA A 18 -9.53 29.12 -9.13
N VAL A 19 -8.97 29.45 -7.96
CA VAL A 19 -8.04 28.56 -7.24
C VAL A 19 -8.76 27.33 -6.69
N GLU A 20 -9.96 27.49 -6.12
CA GLU A 20 -10.78 26.37 -5.65
C GLU A 20 -11.23 25.48 -6.80
N TYR A 21 -11.64 26.09 -7.91
CA TYR A 21 -12.01 25.36 -9.11
C TYR A 21 -10.84 24.50 -9.62
N TYR A 22 -9.63 25.05 -9.66
CA TYR A 22 -8.43 24.26 -9.95
C TYR A 22 -8.21 23.13 -8.94
N ARG A 23 -8.34 23.40 -7.63
CA ARG A 23 -8.14 22.39 -6.58
C ARG A 23 -9.04 21.19 -6.80
N VAL A 24 -10.35 21.41 -6.96
CA VAL A 24 -11.34 20.35 -7.17
C VAL A 24 -11.09 19.62 -8.49
N LEU A 25 -10.80 20.35 -9.58
CA LEU A 25 -10.46 19.73 -10.86
C LEU A 25 -9.20 18.86 -10.77
N PHE A 26 -8.16 19.34 -10.09
CA PHE A 26 -6.94 18.58 -9.88
C PHE A 26 -7.20 17.30 -9.07
N LEU A 27 -7.99 17.37 -8.01
CA LEU A 27 -8.28 16.20 -7.18
C LEU A 27 -9.16 15.17 -7.91
N ARG A 28 -10.02 15.61 -8.84
CA ARG A 28 -10.79 14.71 -9.72
C ARG A 28 -10.00 14.18 -10.91
N CYS A 29 -9.11 15.00 -11.46
CA CYS A 29 -8.25 14.65 -12.60
C CYS A 29 -6.80 15.08 -12.32
N PRO A 30 -6.03 14.27 -11.55
CA PRO A 30 -4.70 14.67 -11.08
C PRO A 30 -3.63 14.83 -12.17
N ARG A 31 -3.97 14.45 -13.41
CA ARG A 31 -3.16 14.71 -14.61
C ARG A 31 -3.16 16.20 -14.99
N LEU A 32 -4.16 16.98 -14.58
CA LEU A 32 -4.28 18.41 -14.84
C LEU A 32 -3.35 19.21 -13.91
N SER A 33 -2.07 19.32 -14.29
CA SER A 33 -1.12 20.17 -13.56
C SER A 33 -1.44 21.67 -13.69
N VAL A 34 -0.76 22.50 -12.89
CA VAL A 34 -0.99 23.97 -12.86
C VAL A 34 -0.79 24.60 -14.25
N GLN A 35 0.21 24.15 -15.01
CA GLN A 35 0.54 24.77 -16.29
C GLN A 35 -0.58 24.70 -17.35
N PRO A 36 -1.15 23.53 -17.69
CA PRO A 36 -2.28 23.45 -18.62
C PRO A 36 -3.51 24.23 -18.12
N PHE A 37 -3.76 24.26 -16.80
CA PHE A 37 -4.85 25.07 -16.25
C PHE A 37 -4.62 26.57 -16.48
N VAL A 38 -3.42 27.07 -16.20
CA VAL A 38 -3.06 28.49 -16.43
C VAL A 38 -3.04 28.83 -17.92
N LYS A 39 -2.63 27.92 -18.80
CA LYS A 39 -2.76 28.10 -20.25
C LYS A 39 -4.23 28.24 -20.67
N ALA A 40 -5.12 27.40 -20.15
CA ALA A 40 -6.55 27.51 -20.43
C ALA A 40 -7.11 28.87 -19.95
N LEU A 41 -6.68 29.38 -18.79
CA LEU A 41 -7.04 30.74 -18.36
C LEU A 41 -6.54 31.80 -19.36
N CYS A 42 -5.30 31.68 -19.85
CA CYS A 42 -4.75 32.59 -20.86
C CYS A 42 -5.57 32.57 -22.15
N ASP A 43 -5.95 31.38 -22.63
CA ASP A 43 -6.76 31.20 -23.84
C ASP A 43 -8.15 31.83 -23.69
N ILE A 44 -8.81 31.65 -22.53
CA ILE A 44 -10.10 32.28 -22.20
C ILE A 44 -10.01 33.80 -22.22
N HIS A 45 -8.90 34.35 -21.71
CA HIS A 45 -8.68 35.79 -21.65
C HIS A 45 -8.08 36.38 -22.94
N GLY A 46 -7.80 35.56 -23.96
CA GLY A 46 -7.20 36.02 -25.22
C GLY A 46 -5.78 36.57 -25.06
N VAL A 47 -5.02 36.12 -24.05
CA VAL A 47 -3.65 36.58 -23.77
C VAL A 47 -2.63 35.47 -23.99
N PRO A 48 -1.40 35.77 -24.45
CA PRO A 48 -0.38 34.75 -24.64
C PRO A 48 0.16 34.25 -23.29
N PHE A 49 0.28 32.93 -23.14
CA PHE A 49 0.90 32.34 -21.95
C PHE A 49 2.33 32.84 -21.74
N LYS A 50 2.65 33.21 -20.49
CA LYS A 50 3.99 33.56 -20.04
C LYS A 50 4.36 32.68 -18.83
N PRO A 51 5.60 32.14 -18.74
CA PRO A 51 5.99 31.23 -17.66
C PRO A 51 5.78 31.78 -16.24
N TYR A 52 5.90 33.09 -16.04
CA TYR A 52 5.68 33.72 -14.73
C TYR A 52 4.22 33.62 -14.26
N LEU A 53 3.24 33.49 -15.16
CA LEU A 53 1.82 33.35 -14.79
C LEU A 53 1.57 32.03 -14.06
N ARG A 54 2.26 30.97 -14.48
CA ARG A 54 2.24 29.68 -13.77
C ARG A 54 2.78 29.82 -12.36
N GLU A 55 3.89 30.54 -12.20
CA GLU A 55 4.52 30.77 -10.90
C GLU A 55 3.64 31.62 -9.98
N GLN A 56 3.06 32.71 -10.49
CA GLN A 56 2.07 33.52 -9.77
C GLN A 56 0.86 32.71 -9.33
N PHE A 57 0.35 31.83 -10.19
CA PHE A 57 -0.74 30.92 -9.83
C PHE A 57 -0.31 29.92 -8.74
N SER A 58 0.86 29.29 -8.86
CA SER A 58 1.39 28.37 -7.84
C SER A 58 1.54 29.05 -6.49
N ILE A 59 2.03 30.29 -6.43
CA ILE A 59 2.13 31.07 -5.17
C ILE A 59 0.74 31.27 -4.56
N CYS A 60 -0.24 31.71 -5.35
CA CYS A 60 -1.62 31.85 -4.88
C CYS A 60 -2.19 30.52 -4.39
N PHE A 61 -1.92 29.42 -5.10
CA PHE A 61 -2.42 28.10 -4.74
C PHE A 61 -1.81 27.60 -3.43
N ASP A 62 -0.51 27.80 -3.20
CA ASP A 62 0.14 27.44 -1.94
C ASP A 62 -0.43 28.24 -0.76
N VAL A 63 -0.68 29.54 -0.94
CA VAL A 63 -1.34 30.38 0.08
C VAL A 63 -2.75 29.87 0.35
N TYR A 64 -3.51 29.54 -0.70
CA TYR A 64 -4.85 28.98 -0.55
C TYR A 64 -4.87 27.68 0.24
N LEU A 65 -4.02 26.71 -0.14
CA LEU A 65 -3.91 25.44 0.56
C LEU A 65 -3.45 25.62 2.01
N SER A 66 -2.57 26.60 2.28
CA SER A 66 -2.14 26.93 3.64
C SER A 66 -3.29 27.47 4.50
N ILE A 67 -4.16 28.32 3.94
CA ILE A 67 -5.37 28.81 4.62
C ILE A 67 -6.32 27.66 4.92
N LEU A 68 -6.56 26.76 3.96
CA LEU A 68 -7.40 25.58 4.18
C LEU A 68 -6.83 24.67 5.27
N ALA A 69 -5.53 24.36 5.22
CA ALA A 69 -4.86 23.52 6.21
C ALA A 69 -4.93 24.14 7.62
N ALA A 70 -4.69 25.45 7.75
CA ALA A 70 -4.79 26.15 9.03
C ALA A 70 -6.23 26.15 9.57
N THR A 71 -7.22 26.35 8.69
CA THR A 71 -8.64 26.31 9.06
C THR A 71 -9.03 24.93 9.54
N LYS A 72 -8.68 23.88 8.78
CA LYS A 72 -8.93 22.48 9.15
C LYS A 72 -8.27 22.11 10.48
N THR A 73 -7.04 22.54 10.70
CA THR A 73 -6.31 22.30 11.96
C THR A 73 -7.05 22.92 13.15
N ARG A 74 -7.51 24.17 13.02
CA ARG A 74 -8.28 24.85 14.08
C ARG A 74 -9.61 24.16 14.35
N VAL A 75 -10.33 23.76 13.30
CA VAL A 75 -11.58 23.01 13.43
C VAL A 75 -11.34 21.68 14.14
N ASN A 76 -10.31 20.93 13.74
CA ASN A 76 -9.98 19.67 14.38
C ASN A 76 -9.62 19.85 15.86
N CYS A 77 -8.83 20.88 16.21
CA CYS A 77 -8.51 21.17 17.60
C CYS A 77 -9.78 21.46 18.43
N VAL A 78 -10.69 22.30 17.92
CA VAL A 78 -11.97 22.60 18.59
C VAL A 78 -12.85 21.35 18.74
N LEU A 79 -12.79 20.43 17.79
CA LEU A 79 -13.55 19.17 17.83
C LEU A 79 -12.84 18.03 18.60
N GLY A 80 -11.64 18.26 19.15
CA GLY A 80 -10.85 17.21 19.81
C GLY A 80 -10.30 16.13 18.86
N ARG A 81 -10.05 16.49 17.60
CA ARG A 81 -9.65 15.62 16.48
C ARG A 81 -8.22 15.86 16.00
N ASP A 82 -7.41 16.53 16.81
CA ASP A 82 -6.03 16.96 16.52
C ASP A 82 -4.96 15.98 17.03
N GLY A 83 -5.35 14.91 17.72
CA GLY A 83 -4.43 13.84 18.12
C GLY A 83 -3.75 13.18 16.93
N ALA A 84 -2.46 12.85 17.07
CA ALA A 84 -1.64 12.28 16.00
C ALA A 84 -2.23 10.99 15.38
N ASN A 85 -2.91 10.20 16.20
CA ASN A 85 -3.55 8.94 15.79
C ASN A 85 -5.06 9.06 15.56
N TRP A 86 -5.65 10.24 15.79
CA TRP A 86 -7.10 10.43 15.74
C TRP A 86 -7.67 9.99 14.39
N ARG A 87 -7.04 10.42 13.28
CA ARG A 87 -7.48 10.05 11.94
C ARG A 87 -7.48 8.53 11.77
N VAL A 88 -6.34 7.87 11.98
CA VAL A 88 -6.22 6.41 11.80
C VAL A 88 -7.27 5.67 12.61
N ALA A 89 -7.56 6.11 13.85
CA ALA A 89 -8.56 5.51 14.73
C ALA A 89 -10.03 5.82 14.38
N ASN A 90 -10.30 6.78 13.48
CA ASN A 90 -11.65 7.26 13.15
C ASN A 90 -11.86 7.43 11.63
N THR A 91 -11.05 6.79 10.79
CA THR A 91 -11.09 6.88 9.34
C THR A 91 -12.31 6.17 8.75
N CYS A 92 -12.67 4.99 9.27
CA CYS A 92 -13.69 4.13 8.69
C CYS A 92 -14.72 3.73 9.75
N ALA A 93 -15.90 4.35 9.70
CA ALA A 93 -16.96 4.05 10.67
C ALA A 93 -17.36 2.57 10.68
N ALA A 94 -17.43 1.94 9.51
CA ALA A 94 -17.79 0.51 9.39
C ALA A 94 -16.76 -0.44 10.03
N CYS A 95 -15.51 -0.03 10.20
CA CYS A 95 -14.51 -0.84 10.90
C CYS A 95 -14.36 -0.48 12.39
N GLN A 96 -14.67 0.76 12.77
CA GLN A 96 -14.19 1.35 14.03
C GLN A 96 -15.31 1.74 14.98
N TYR A 97 -16.54 1.82 14.48
CA TYR A 97 -17.72 2.07 15.29
C TYR A 97 -18.36 0.74 15.67
N ARG A 98 -18.26 0.37 16.95
CA ARG A 98 -18.87 -0.85 17.49
C ARG A 98 -20.21 -0.53 18.14
N LEU A 99 -21.22 -1.35 17.85
CA LEU A 99 -22.54 -1.23 18.47
C LEU A 99 -22.58 -1.96 19.82
N GLU A 100 -23.46 -1.51 20.71
CA GLU A 100 -23.71 -2.19 21.98
C GLU A 100 -24.33 -3.58 21.71
N GLY A 101 -23.68 -4.63 22.22
CA GLY A 101 -24.09 -6.01 21.97
C GLY A 101 -23.69 -6.59 20.61
N GLU A 102 -22.86 -5.87 19.83
CA GLU A 102 -22.30 -6.41 18.59
C GLU A 102 -21.43 -7.64 18.88
N GLU A 103 -21.63 -8.71 18.11
CA GLU A 103 -20.84 -9.92 18.22
C GLU A 103 -19.38 -9.63 17.85
N GLN A 104 -18.45 -10.13 18.66
CA GLN A 104 -17.04 -9.94 18.38
C GLN A 104 -16.61 -10.80 17.19
N LEU A 105 -16.28 -10.14 16.09
CA LEU A 105 -15.65 -10.78 14.95
C LEU A 105 -14.24 -11.27 15.31
N LYS A 106 -13.81 -12.34 14.64
CA LYS A 106 -12.46 -12.90 14.79
C LYS A 106 -11.36 -11.90 14.44
N PHE A 107 -11.61 -11.03 13.45
CA PHE A 107 -10.75 -9.90 13.13
C PHE A 107 -11.46 -8.59 13.47
N SER A 108 -10.82 -7.75 14.27
CA SER A 108 -11.34 -6.43 14.63
C SER A 108 -11.28 -5.45 13.46
N MET A 109 -10.31 -5.64 12.57
CA MET A 109 -10.19 -4.93 11.30
C MET A 109 -9.46 -5.80 10.29
N MET A 110 -9.98 -5.80 9.06
CA MET A 110 -9.30 -6.35 7.89
C MET A 110 -8.90 -5.25 6.94
N GLY A 111 -7.80 -5.46 6.22
CA GLY A 111 -7.30 -4.52 5.24
C GLY A 111 -6.28 -5.16 4.32
N CYS A 112 -5.65 -4.32 3.50
CA CYS A 112 -4.55 -4.72 2.63
C CYS A 112 -3.42 -3.69 2.70
N MET A 113 -2.24 -4.10 2.26
CA MET A 113 -1.11 -3.21 2.09
C MET A 113 -0.23 -3.67 0.94
N ASP A 114 0.33 -2.71 0.20
CA ASP A 114 1.20 -3.00 -0.92
C ASP A 114 2.05 -1.77 -1.33
N GLY A 115 3.08 -2.00 -2.15
CA GLY A 115 3.95 -0.98 -2.73
C GLY A 115 3.64 -0.67 -4.20
N ASN A 116 3.77 0.60 -4.58
CA ASN A 116 3.63 1.01 -5.97
C ASN A 116 4.69 2.05 -6.34
N ASP A 117 5.31 1.86 -7.50
CA ASP A 117 6.38 2.70 -7.99
C ASP A 117 5.92 3.83 -8.92
N SER A 118 4.64 4.00 -9.17
CA SER A 118 4.16 5.03 -10.09
C SER A 118 4.39 6.44 -9.55
N LEU A 119 4.38 6.65 -8.23
CA LEU A 119 4.49 7.98 -7.62
C LEU A 119 5.95 8.42 -7.35
N LYS A 120 6.94 8.02 -8.16
CA LYS A 120 8.35 8.42 -7.97
C LYS A 120 8.54 9.94 -8.07
N ARG A 121 9.54 10.47 -7.38
CA ARG A 121 9.99 11.86 -7.46
C ARG A 121 11.44 11.95 -7.89
N VAL A 122 11.70 12.73 -8.94
CA VAL A 122 13.05 12.94 -9.45
C VAL A 122 13.85 13.77 -8.46
N GLN A 123 15.04 13.28 -8.13
CA GLN A 123 16.01 14.01 -7.32
C GLN A 123 16.57 15.18 -8.14
N ARG A 124 16.50 16.41 -7.60
CA ARG A 124 17.05 17.58 -8.31
C ARG A 124 18.49 17.84 -7.89
N LYS A 125 19.44 17.35 -8.68
CA LYS A 125 20.89 17.58 -8.47
C LYS A 125 21.50 18.52 -9.50
N SER A 126 22.60 19.19 -9.14
CA SER A 126 23.43 19.89 -10.13
C SER A 126 24.22 18.89 -10.98
N SER A 127 24.81 19.36 -12.07
CA SER A 127 25.88 18.61 -12.71
C SER A 127 27.07 18.49 -11.74
N GLY A 128 27.69 17.32 -11.72
CA GLY A 128 28.97 17.06 -11.07
C GLY A 128 30.05 16.87 -12.13
N VAL A 129 31.27 16.60 -11.67
CA VAL A 129 32.43 16.26 -12.53
C VAL A 129 32.99 14.94 -12.02
N ASP A 130 33.31 14.01 -12.91
CA ASP A 130 34.02 12.78 -12.54
C ASP A 130 35.52 13.01 -12.36
N ASP A 131 36.24 11.98 -11.89
CA ASP A 131 37.69 12.03 -11.66
C ASP A 131 38.51 12.26 -12.96
N LEU A 132 37.87 12.14 -14.13
CA LEU A 132 38.45 12.35 -15.46
C LEU A 132 38.08 13.72 -16.06
N GLY A 133 37.35 14.56 -15.32
CA GLY A 133 36.94 15.89 -15.78
C GLY A 133 35.66 15.93 -16.63
N ASN A 134 34.94 14.82 -16.79
CA ASN A 134 33.70 14.77 -17.56
C ASN A 134 32.52 15.29 -16.73
N VAL A 135 31.64 16.07 -17.35
CA VAL A 135 30.43 16.58 -16.72
C VAL A 135 29.39 15.47 -16.59
N LEU A 136 29.10 15.08 -15.34
CA LEU A 136 28.05 14.12 -15.02
C LEU A 136 26.77 14.86 -14.63
N VAL A 137 25.77 14.85 -15.53
CA VAL A 137 24.46 15.47 -15.26
C VAL A 137 23.78 14.75 -14.09
N GLY A 138 23.42 15.50 -13.05
CA GLY A 138 22.72 14.95 -11.88
C GLY A 138 23.61 14.23 -10.86
N ALA A 139 24.94 14.36 -10.96
CA ALA A 139 25.89 13.78 -9.99
C ALA A 139 26.37 14.77 -8.91
N GLY A 140 26.03 16.06 -9.02
CA GLY A 140 26.42 17.09 -8.07
C GLY A 140 25.51 17.18 -6.84
N PRO A 141 25.73 18.17 -5.95
CA PRO A 141 24.88 18.39 -4.77
C PRO A 141 23.41 18.63 -5.12
N SER A 142 22.54 18.41 -4.15
CA SER A 142 21.12 18.75 -4.26
C SER A 142 20.96 20.24 -4.56
N ARG A 143 20.12 20.55 -5.55
CA ARG A 143 19.66 21.90 -5.88
C ARG A 143 18.24 22.16 -5.39
N GLU A 144 17.69 21.26 -4.57
CA GLU A 144 16.39 21.47 -3.96
C GLU A 144 16.47 22.62 -2.96
N ARG A 145 15.48 23.50 -3.00
CA ARG A 145 15.33 24.54 -1.98
C ARG A 145 15.01 23.85 -0.65
N ILE A 146 15.74 24.21 0.40
CA ILE A 146 15.46 23.75 1.75
C ILE A 146 14.05 24.20 2.13
N ASP A 147 13.20 23.24 2.49
CA ASP A 147 11.82 23.45 2.90
C ASP A 147 11.62 22.74 4.24
N SER A 148 11.28 23.51 5.28
CA SER A 148 11.07 22.98 6.64
C SER A 148 9.67 22.37 6.83
N ARG A 149 8.78 22.52 5.85
CA ARG A 149 7.41 22.01 5.95
C ARG A 149 7.39 20.52 5.66
N THR A 150 6.57 19.80 6.42
CA THR A 150 6.28 18.38 6.17
C THR A 150 4.91 18.25 5.53
N GLY A 151 4.86 17.70 4.32
CA GLY A 151 3.60 17.38 3.65
C GLY A 151 3.09 16.00 4.09
N GLY A 152 1.84 15.69 3.79
CA GLY A 152 1.28 14.34 4.01
C GLY A 152 0.39 14.21 5.25
N GLY A 153 0.41 15.19 6.16
CA GLY A 153 -0.41 15.18 7.37
C GLY A 153 -0.22 13.89 8.19
N THR A 154 -1.31 13.36 8.73
CA THR A 154 -1.32 12.11 9.51
C THR A 154 -1.48 10.85 8.66
N TYR A 155 -1.36 10.95 7.33
CA TYR A 155 -1.35 9.78 6.45
C TYR A 155 0.02 9.12 6.36
N PHE A 156 1.10 9.90 6.42
CA PHE A 156 2.45 9.41 6.19
C PHE A 156 3.18 9.06 7.48
N LEU A 157 3.82 7.89 7.51
CA LEU A 157 4.83 7.57 8.50
C LEU A 157 6.10 8.42 8.31
N SER A 158 6.76 8.73 9.41
CA SER A 158 8.06 9.39 9.36
C SER A 158 9.13 8.44 8.81
N ARG A 159 10.23 9.01 8.29
CA ARG A 159 11.35 8.21 7.79
C ARG A 159 12.02 7.46 8.93
N GLU A 160 12.14 8.11 10.08
CA GLU A 160 12.71 7.55 11.30
C GLU A 160 11.89 6.33 11.75
N GLU A 161 10.56 6.42 11.72
CA GLU A 161 9.70 5.30 12.08
C GLU A 161 9.89 4.07 11.21
N VAL A 162 10.03 4.28 9.90
CA VAL A 162 10.27 3.23 8.91
C VAL A 162 11.68 2.66 9.03
N ASP A 163 12.68 3.53 9.17
CA ASP A 163 14.09 3.15 9.19
C ASP A 163 14.47 2.43 10.51
N ARG A 164 13.64 2.47 11.57
CA ARG A 164 13.78 1.56 12.73
C ARG A 164 13.73 0.08 12.35
N PHE A 165 13.05 -0.24 11.25
CA PHE A 165 12.94 -1.60 10.71
C PHE A 165 13.90 -1.84 9.54
N ALA A 166 14.73 -0.86 9.18
CA ALA A 166 15.75 -1.06 8.16
C ALA A 166 16.85 -1.98 8.71
N ARG A 167 17.12 -3.08 8.00
CA ARG A 167 18.32 -3.89 8.26
C ARG A 167 19.54 -3.27 7.56
N PRO A 168 20.76 -3.50 8.06
CA PRO A 168 21.99 -2.97 7.43
C PRO A 168 22.25 -3.46 5.99
N SER A 169 21.52 -4.45 5.49
CA SER A 169 21.68 -5.04 4.16
C SER A 169 20.56 -4.62 3.20
N LEU A 170 20.96 -4.06 2.05
CA LEU A 170 20.11 -3.60 0.93
C LEU A 170 19.39 -4.73 0.16
N GLN A 171 19.15 -5.88 0.77
CA GLN A 171 18.49 -7.01 0.13
C GLN A 171 17.05 -7.13 0.66
N ASN A 172 16.08 -7.34 -0.24
CA ASN A 172 14.70 -7.62 0.15
C ASN A 172 14.64 -8.78 1.16
N ASP A 173 13.98 -8.58 2.30
CA ASP A 173 13.92 -9.58 3.36
C ASP A 173 13.22 -10.88 2.94
N ALA A 174 12.25 -10.80 2.02
CA ALA A 174 11.64 -11.99 1.41
C ALA A 174 12.65 -12.81 0.59
N ALA A 175 13.66 -12.15 -0.01
CA ALA A 175 14.75 -12.83 -0.71
C ALA A 175 15.84 -13.40 0.24
N MET A 176 15.79 -13.06 1.52
CA MET A 176 16.64 -13.64 2.58
C MET A 176 15.97 -14.82 3.30
N LEU A 177 14.66 -15.00 3.14
CA LEU A 177 13.97 -16.18 3.65
C LEU A 177 14.36 -17.39 2.80
N SER A 178 14.75 -18.47 3.47
CA SER A 178 15.01 -19.74 2.79
C SER A 178 13.70 -20.38 2.32
N ALA A 179 13.79 -21.38 1.44
CA ALA A 179 12.63 -22.21 1.10
C ALA A 179 12.08 -22.96 2.33
N GLU A 180 12.89 -23.15 3.37
CA GLU A 180 12.47 -23.77 4.64
C GLU A 180 11.58 -22.82 5.45
N ASP A 181 11.91 -21.52 5.42
CA ASP A 181 11.17 -20.45 6.08
C ASP A 181 9.82 -20.18 5.41
N SER A 182 9.83 -20.01 4.09
CA SER A 182 8.62 -19.89 3.27
C SER A 182 8.91 -20.45 1.88
N PRO A 183 8.17 -21.48 1.42
CA PRO A 183 8.42 -22.09 0.11
C PRO A 183 8.20 -21.13 -1.05
N CYS A 184 7.44 -20.03 -0.81
CA CYS A 184 7.14 -19.03 -1.82
C CYS A 184 8.21 -17.94 -1.88
N ALA A 185 8.79 -17.53 -0.75
CA ALA A 185 9.63 -16.34 -0.65
C ALA A 185 10.83 -16.32 -1.62
N PRO A 186 11.58 -17.43 -1.84
CA PRO A 186 12.65 -17.48 -2.84
C PRO A 186 12.19 -17.34 -4.31
N ARG A 187 10.91 -17.61 -4.60
CA ARG A 187 10.33 -17.51 -5.95
C ARG A 187 9.90 -16.08 -6.28
N TRP A 188 9.58 -15.29 -5.27
CA TRP A 188 9.24 -13.88 -5.40
C TRP A 188 10.50 -13.05 -5.67
N LYS A 189 10.84 -12.96 -6.95
CA LYS A 189 11.88 -12.04 -7.43
C LYS A 189 11.24 -10.70 -7.74
N ASN A 190 11.19 -9.81 -6.74
CA ASN A 190 11.09 -8.39 -7.05
C ASN A 190 12.22 -8.04 -8.02
N MET A 191 11.97 -7.10 -8.95
CA MET A 191 12.96 -6.66 -9.96
C MET A 191 14.33 -6.51 -9.29
N SER A 192 15.30 -7.35 -9.67
CA SER A 192 16.54 -7.48 -8.89
C SER A 192 17.17 -6.10 -8.65
N ASP A 193 17.46 -5.77 -7.40
CA ASP A 193 17.97 -4.44 -7.03
C ASP A 193 19.25 -4.09 -7.80
N LYS A 194 20.06 -5.09 -8.19
CA LYS A 194 21.26 -4.89 -9.04
C LYS A 194 20.94 -4.40 -10.45
N LEU A 195 19.86 -4.89 -11.09
CA LEU A 195 19.47 -4.47 -12.44
C LEU A 195 18.74 -3.13 -12.44
N THR A 196 18.09 -2.77 -11.33
CA THR A 196 17.29 -1.54 -11.24
C THR A 196 17.93 -0.41 -10.43
N ALA A 197 19.02 -0.65 -9.69
CA ALA A 197 19.71 0.38 -8.90
C ALA A 197 20.08 1.62 -9.73
N SER A 198 20.54 1.44 -10.98
CA SER A 198 20.83 2.54 -11.90
C SER A 198 19.57 3.30 -12.34
N MET A 199 18.46 2.59 -12.55
CA MET A 199 17.15 3.18 -12.88
C MET A 199 16.56 3.95 -11.68
N TRP A 200 16.78 3.48 -10.46
CA TRP A 200 16.32 4.16 -9.24
C TRP A 200 17.18 5.35 -8.83
N ALA A 201 18.45 5.41 -9.26
CA ALA A 201 19.39 6.44 -8.84
C ALA A 201 18.94 7.88 -9.16
N ILE A 202 18.02 8.06 -10.12
CA ILE A 202 17.47 9.37 -10.48
C ILE A 202 16.31 9.81 -9.57
N PHE A 203 15.76 8.91 -8.77
CA PHE A 203 14.60 9.17 -7.91
C PHE A 203 15.02 9.22 -6.44
N GLU A 204 14.51 10.21 -5.70
CA GLU A 204 14.69 10.26 -4.24
C GLU A 204 13.65 9.34 -3.59
N GLU A 205 12.37 9.61 -3.82
CA GLU A 205 11.27 8.71 -3.54
C GLU A 205 11.01 7.87 -4.79
N THR A 206 11.14 6.56 -4.65
CA THR A 206 10.98 5.54 -5.71
C THR A 206 9.53 5.07 -5.83
N GLY A 207 8.67 5.41 -4.88
CA GLY A 207 7.30 4.93 -4.86
C GLY A 207 6.54 5.33 -3.60
N LEU A 208 5.46 4.62 -3.36
CA LEU A 208 4.59 4.74 -2.20
C LEU A 208 4.25 3.34 -1.71
N PHE A 209 4.42 3.08 -0.43
CA PHE A 209 3.85 1.92 0.25
C PHE A 209 2.58 2.37 0.97
N LEU A 210 1.48 1.64 0.82
CA LEU A 210 0.14 2.07 1.25
C LEU A 210 -0.54 0.95 2.02
N SER A 211 -1.39 1.31 2.98
CA SER A 211 -2.36 0.40 3.58
C SER A 211 -3.76 0.98 3.55
N LEU A 212 -4.73 0.12 3.26
CA LEU A 212 -6.16 0.41 3.19
C LEU A 212 -6.92 -0.52 4.13
N CYS A 213 -8.03 -0.07 4.70
CA CYS A 213 -9.00 -1.02 5.28
C CYS A 213 -9.77 -1.72 4.16
N ARG A 214 -10.48 -2.80 4.48
CA ARG A 214 -11.31 -3.56 3.52
C ARG A 214 -12.35 -2.72 2.76
N HIS A 215 -12.74 -1.58 3.32
CA HIS A 215 -13.69 -0.65 2.71
C HIS A 215 -13.03 0.37 1.76
N GLY A 216 -11.70 0.32 1.60
CA GLY A 216 -10.94 1.17 0.68
C GLY A 216 -10.47 2.52 1.25
N PHE A 217 -10.65 2.77 2.54
CA PHE A 217 -10.13 3.99 3.17
C PHE A 217 -8.64 3.89 3.44
N VAL A 218 -7.91 4.98 3.20
CA VAL A 218 -6.46 5.01 3.43
C VAL A 218 -6.14 5.01 4.94
N LEU A 219 -5.50 3.94 5.41
CA LEU A 219 -5.06 3.83 6.79
C LEU A 219 -3.72 4.51 7.00
N LEU A 220 -2.67 4.13 6.27
CA LEU A 220 -1.34 4.71 6.40
C LEU A 220 -0.59 4.62 5.07
N ALA A 221 0.41 5.47 4.91
CA ALA A 221 1.33 5.43 3.78
C ALA A 221 2.78 5.68 4.24
N ALA A 222 3.73 5.19 3.46
CA ALA A 222 5.15 5.46 3.63
C ALA A 222 5.78 5.75 2.28
N ASP A 223 6.72 6.70 2.24
CA ASP A 223 7.52 6.89 1.04
C ASP A 223 8.53 5.75 0.93
N MET A 224 8.59 5.14 -0.25
CA MET A 224 9.71 4.29 -0.61
C MET A 224 10.86 5.19 -1.02
N VAL A 225 11.97 5.17 -0.27
CA VAL A 225 13.08 6.11 -0.46
C VAL A 225 14.32 5.37 -0.90
N LYS A 226 14.79 5.66 -2.13
CA LYS A 226 15.99 5.05 -2.75
C LYS A 226 16.05 3.52 -2.63
N SER A 227 14.90 2.88 -2.65
CA SER A 227 14.79 1.42 -2.57
C SER A 227 13.63 0.94 -3.43
N SER A 228 13.64 -0.35 -3.76
CA SER A 228 12.40 -1.04 -4.13
C SER A 228 11.52 -1.26 -2.88
N GLU A 229 10.48 -2.06 -3.02
CA GLU A 229 9.60 -2.43 -1.92
C GLU A 229 10.32 -3.37 -0.94
N GLN A 230 10.68 -2.82 0.23
CA GLN A 230 11.35 -3.53 1.31
C GLN A 230 10.38 -3.81 2.46
N SER A 231 10.63 -4.88 3.22
CA SER A 231 9.73 -5.27 4.31
C SER A 231 9.58 -4.21 5.41
N LYS A 232 10.57 -3.32 5.57
CA LYS A 232 10.55 -2.23 6.55
C LYS A 232 9.31 -1.33 6.45
N TYR A 233 8.77 -1.14 5.25
CA TYR A 233 7.59 -0.32 5.04
C TYR A 233 6.34 -1.00 5.62
N ALA A 234 6.14 -2.27 5.29
CA ALA A 234 5.07 -3.09 5.83
C ALA A 234 5.20 -3.27 7.35
N LEU A 235 6.40 -3.53 7.87
CA LEU A 235 6.66 -3.64 9.32
C LEU A 235 6.29 -2.36 10.06
N ALA A 236 6.66 -1.19 9.54
CA ALA A 236 6.34 0.09 10.16
C ALA A 236 4.83 0.41 10.12
N ILE A 237 4.15 0.06 9.03
CA ILE A 237 2.68 0.16 8.97
C ILE A 237 2.04 -0.74 10.01
N VAL A 238 2.42 -2.02 10.09
CA VAL A 238 1.84 -2.98 11.05
C VAL A 238 2.12 -2.54 12.49
N ASP A 239 3.35 -2.11 12.81
CA ASP A 239 3.72 -1.59 14.13
C ASP A 239 2.79 -0.45 14.56
N ARG A 240 2.56 0.52 13.65
CA ARG A 240 1.70 1.67 13.91
C ARG A 240 0.22 1.29 13.98
N LEU A 241 -0.27 0.43 13.11
CA LEU A 241 -1.68 0.03 13.12
C LEU A 241 -2.01 -0.75 14.40
N ILE A 242 -1.13 -1.64 14.85
CA ILE A 242 -1.30 -2.36 16.12
C ILE A 242 -1.35 -1.40 17.32
N ASP A 243 -0.49 -0.36 17.35
CA ASP A 243 -0.51 0.64 18.43
C ASP A 243 -1.81 1.44 18.49
N VAL A 244 -2.43 1.69 17.33
CA VAL A 244 -3.59 2.58 17.22
C VAL A 244 -4.92 1.83 17.27
N LEU A 245 -5.01 0.71 16.58
CA LEU A 245 -6.24 -0.06 16.38
C LEU A 245 -6.34 -1.28 17.32
N GLY A 246 -5.22 -1.70 17.90
CA GLY A 246 -5.17 -2.75 18.91
C GLY A 246 -4.99 -4.14 18.33
N GLU A 247 -5.85 -5.05 18.77
CA GLU A 247 -5.71 -6.50 18.61
C GLU A 247 -6.52 -7.03 17.43
N ASP A 248 -6.19 -8.23 16.95
CA ASP A 248 -6.97 -8.96 15.94
C ASP A 248 -7.05 -8.26 14.58
N ILE A 249 -5.98 -7.59 14.18
CA ILE A 249 -5.87 -6.96 12.86
C ILE A 249 -5.36 -8.01 11.86
N ALA A 250 -6.03 -8.13 10.73
CA ALA A 250 -5.56 -8.94 9.60
C ALA A 250 -5.30 -8.07 8.37
N LEU A 251 -4.11 -8.20 7.77
CA LEU A 251 -3.76 -7.47 6.54
C LEU A 251 -3.35 -8.42 5.44
N GLY A 252 -4.01 -8.31 4.29
CA GLY A 252 -3.58 -8.95 3.05
C GLY A 252 -2.38 -8.26 2.43
N TYR A 253 -1.47 -9.06 1.89
CA TYR A 253 -0.28 -8.63 1.19
C TYR A 253 0.13 -9.72 0.19
N ASP A 254 0.57 -9.36 -1.01
CA ASP A 254 1.02 -10.29 -2.07
C ASP A 254 2.00 -11.33 -1.55
N ILE A 255 2.94 -10.91 -0.72
CA ILE A 255 3.93 -11.80 -0.11
C ILE A 255 3.59 -12.15 1.35
N GLY A 256 2.29 -12.12 1.70
CA GLY A 256 1.78 -12.25 3.06
C GLY A 256 2.33 -13.44 3.85
N CYS A 257 2.58 -14.56 3.19
CA CYS A 257 3.21 -15.73 3.80
C CYS A 257 4.67 -15.50 4.22
N GLY A 258 5.51 -14.96 3.34
CA GLY A 258 6.88 -14.58 3.66
C GLY A 258 6.92 -13.41 4.64
N PHE A 259 5.95 -12.51 4.54
CA PHE A 259 5.83 -11.39 5.46
C PHE A 259 5.46 -11.85 6.88
N ALA A 260 4.63 -12.87 7.06
CA ALA A 260 4.33 -13.46 8.37
C ALA A 260 5.61 -13.92 9.09
N VAL A 261 6.49 -14.61 8.36
CA VAL A 261 7.81 -15.03 8.89
C VAL A 261 8.69 -13.82 9.18
N THR A 262 8.67 -12.82 8.30
CA THR A 262 9.44 -11.57 8.48
C THR A 262 9.02 -10.84 9.75
N VAL A 263 7.72 -10.71 10.01
CA VAL A 263 7.18 -10.15 11.25
C VAL A 263 7.68 -10.96 12.45
N GLY A 264 7.53 -12.28 12.43
CA GLY A 264 7.96 -13.17 13.52
C GLY A 264 9.45 -13.10 13.84
N LYS A 265 10.31 -12.88 12.83
CA LYS A 265 11.77 -12.75 12.96
C LYS A 265 12.24 -11.31 13.21
N SER A 266 11.34 -10.33 13.22
CA SER A 266 11.67 -8.92 13.43
C SER A 266 11.52 -8.52 14.91
N SER A 267 11.95 -7.31 15.25
CA SER A 267 11.66 -6.70 16.55
C SER A 267 10.16 -6.55 16.85
N LEU A 268 9.30 -6.56 15.82
CA LEU A 268 7.85 -6.50 15.94
C LEU A 268 7.23 -7.84 16.37
N GLY A 269 7.93 -8.96 16.22
CA GLY A 269 7.41 -10.31 16.43
C GLY A 269 6.68 -10.53 17.76
N PRO A 270 7.27 -10.18 18.92
CA PRO A 270 6.60 -10.33 20.22
C PRO A 270 5.31 -9.52 20.32
N LYS A 271 5.32 -8.26 19.85
CA LYS A 271 4.16 -7.37 19.87
C LYS A 271 3.07 -7.84 18.90
N ALA A 272 3.44 -8.26 17.69
CA ALA A 272 2.51 -8.81 16.72
C ALA A 272 1.82 -10.09 17.24
N LYS A 273 2.57 -10.94 17.95
CA LYS A 273 2.02 -12.14 18.59
C LYS A 273 1.07 -11.80 19.73
N ASP A 274 1.48 -10.91 20.63
CA ASP A 274 0.63 -10.42 21.74
C ASP A 274 -0.69 -9.85 21.22
N LYS A 275 -0.62 -9.09 20.13
CA LYS A 275 -1.75 -8.42 19.49
C LYS A 275 -2.49 -9.26 18.46
N ARG A 276 -2.12 -10.54 18.32
CA ARG A 276 -2.76 -11.52 17.42
C ARG A 276 -2.89 -11.02 15.98
N TYR A 277 -1.87 -10.31 15.50
CA TYR A 277 -1.79 -9.86 14.11
C TYR A 277 -1.72 -11.06 13.16
N VAL A 278 -2.49 -11.00 12.07
CA VAL A 278 -2.50 -12.02 11.03
C VAL A 278 -2.10 -11.41 9.69
N SER A 279 -1.12 -12.04 9.04
CA SER A 279 -0.71 -11.71 7.68
C SER A 279 -1.38 -12.66 6.71
N LEU A 280 -2.17 -12.10 5.78
CA LEU A 280 -2.96 -12.84 4.80
C LEU A 280 -2.35 -12.70 3.40
N VAL A 281 -2.67 -13.66 2.54
CA VAL A 281 -2.46 -13.58 1.09
C VAL A 281 -3.82 -13.32 0.43
N GLY A 282 -3.87 -12.31 -0.43
CA GLY A 282 -5.08 -11.96 -1.18
C GLY A 282 -5.55 -13.11 -2.07
N THR A 283 -6.87 -13.23 -2.23
CA THR A 283 -7.49 -14.40 -2.88
C THR A 283 -7.05 -14.55 -4.33
N PHE A 284 -6.85 -13.45 -5.05
CA PHE A 284 -6.37 -13.46 -6.44
C PHE A 284 -4.93 -14.00 -6.56
N HIS A 285 -4.10 -13.75 -5.55
CA HIS A 285 -2.68 -14.12 -5.57
C HIS A 285 -2.48 -15.60 -5.25
N GLY A 286 -3.48 -16.30 -4.69
CA GLY A 286 -3.37 -17.68 -4.22
C GLY A 286 -2.69 -18.64 -5.21
N HIS A 287 -3.03 -18.56 -6.50
CA HIS A 287 -2.44 -19.40 -7.55
C HIS A 287 -0.92 -19.22 -7.75
N ALA A 288 -0.36 -18.07 -7.34
CA ALA A 288 1.08 -17.81 -7.37
C ALA A 288 1.82 -18.38 -6.14
N HIS A 289 1.09 -18.87 -5.13
CA HIS A 289 1.66 -19.46 -3.92
C HIS A 289 1.62 -20.98 -3.96
N ALA A 290 2.62 -21.60 -3.33
CA ALA A 290 2.64 -23.03 -3.08
C ALA A 290 1.42 -23.44 -2.22
N GLN A 291 0.87 -24.63 -2.46
CA GLN A 291 -0.32 -25.12 -1.76
C GLN A 291 -0.18 -25.04 -0.23
N LEU A 292 0.98 -25.43 0.32
CA LEU A 292 1.25 -25.34 1.75
C LEU A 292 1.13 -23.91 2.32
N CYS A 293 1.49 -22.90 1.52
CA CYS A 293 1.31 -21.51 1.91
C CYS A 293 -0.16 -21.10 1.84
N GLN A 294 -0.90 -21.60 0.85
CA GLN A 294 -2.31 -21.27 0.70
C GLN A 294 -3.10 -21.73 1.93
N THR A 295 -2.87 -22.96 2.40
CA THR A 295 -3.59 -23.50 3.57
C THR A 295 -3.36 -22.74 4.88
N GLU A 296 -2.29 -21.95 4.99
CA GLU A 296 -1.95 -21.16 6.20
C GLU A 296 -2.21 -19.66 6.08
N HIS A 297 -2.30 -19.10 4.86
CA HIS A 297 -2.33 -17.65 4.66
C HIS A 297 -3.37 -17.15 3.66
N LEU A 298 -3.85 -17.98 2.73
CA LEU A 298 -4.81 -17.52 1.71
C LEU A 298 -6.16 -17.22 2.37
N GLY A 299 -6.69 -16.02 2.12
CA GLY A 299 -7.94 -15.55 2.75
C GLY A 299 -9.09 -16.56 2.70
N THR A 300 -9.23 -17.32 1.61
CA THR A 300 -10.24 -18.39 1.44
C THR A 300 -10.22 -19.45 2.55
N TYR A 301 -9.03 -19.82 3.05
CA TYR A 301 -8.87 -20.86 4.06
C TYR A 301 -8.83 -20.30 5.49
N ILE A 302 -8.81 -18.98 5.65
CA ILE A 302 -8.73 -18.34 6.96
C ILE A 302 -10.13 -17.99 7.45
N GLU A 303 -10.60 -18.76 8.43
CA GLU A 303 -11.82 -18.45 9.17
C GLU A 303 -11.74 -17.01 9.71
N GLY A 304 -12.82 -16.25 9.52
CA GLY A 304 -12.93 -14.83 9.84
C GLY A 304 -12.73 -13.90 8.65
N ASN A 305 -12.07 -14.34 7.59
CA ASN A 305 -11.84 -13.52 6.39
C ASN A 305 -13.14 -13.26 5.59
N GLY A 306 -14.02 -14.26 5.54
CA GLY A 306 -15.29 -14.18 4.82
C GLY A 306 -15.07 -13.94 3.31
N LEU A 307 -15.81 -12.98 2.75
CA LEU A 307 -15.78 -12.63 1.31
C LEU A 307 -14.65 -11.65 0.94
N GLU A 308 -13.70 -11.39 1.84
CA GLU A 308 -12.64 -10.42 1.59
C GLU A 308 -11.59 -10.95 0.61
N ASP A 309 -11.32 -10.21 -0.46
CA ASP A 309 -10.28 -10.54 -1.44
C ASP A 309 -8.91 -9.96 -1.09
N SER A 310 -8.87 -8.88 -0.29
CA SER A 310 -7.67 -8.11 0.06
C SER A 310 -6.95 -7.43 -1.13
N ASP A 311 -7.63 -7.22 -2.26
CA ASP A 311 -7.05 -6.63 -3.49
C ASP A 311 -7.38 -5.13 -3.63
N GLY A 312 -7.43 -4.42 -2.49
CA GLY A 312 -7.82 -3.02 -2.44
C GLY A 312 -6.73 -2.08 -2.97
N CYS A 313 -5.46 -2.44 -2.81
CA CYS A 313 -4.32 -1.59 -3.15
C CYS A 313 -4.22 -1.36 -4.66
N GLU A 314 -4.39 -2.40 -5.48
CA GLU A 314 -4.28 -2.38 -6.94
C GLU A 314 -5.36 -1.46 -7.53
N ARG A 315 -6.59 -1.56 -6.99
CA ARG A 315 -7.73 -0.70 -7.37
C ARG A 315 -7.44 0.76 -7.04
N PHE A 316 -6.86 1.01 -5.86
CA PHE A 316 -6.48 2.36 -5.45
C PHE A 316 -5.33 2.92 -6.30
N PHE A 317 -4.32 2.09 -6.59
CA PHE A 317 -3.17 2.43 -7.41
C PHE A 317 -3.58 2.77 -8.84
N SER A 318 -4.49 2.01 -9.45
CA SER A 318 -5.04 2.32 -10.77
C SER A 318 -5.55 3.77 -10.86
N LYS A 319 -6.23 4.25 -9.81
CA LYS A 319 -6.74 5.63 -9.73
C LYS A 319 -5.62 6.64 -9.40
N SER A 320 -4.85 6.38 -8.35
CA SER A 320 -3.84 7.31 -7.82
C SER A 320 -2.64 7.49 -8.76
N ASN A 321 -2.35 6.54 -9.64
CA ASN A 321 -1.32 6.65 -10.68
C ASN A 321 -1.51 7.88 -11.58
N ALA A 322 -2.72 8.44 -11.67
CA ALA A 322 -2.97 9.69 -12.35
C ALA A 322 -2.17 10.89 -11.79
N LEU A 323 -1.73 10.85 -10.52
CA LEU A 323 -0.87 11.87 -9.90
C LEU A 323 0.57 11.82 -10.40
N ALA A 324 1.02 10.70 -10.96
CA ALA A 324 2.43 10.42 -11.21
C ALA A 324 3.14 11.53 -12.02
N SER A 325 2.48 12.10 -13.03
CA SER A 325 3.04 13.14 -13.89
C SER A 325 3.09 14.51 -13.21
N SER A 326 2.12 14.84 -12.37
CA SER A 326 2.05 16.13 -11.68
C SER A 326 2.98 16.20 -10.47
N VAL A 327 3.24 15.06 -9.80
CA VAL A 327 4.12 15.02 -8.62
C VAL A 327 5.59 14.69 -8.94
N ARG A 328 5.89 14.15 -10.14
CA ARG A 328 7.22 13.67 -10.54
C ARG A 328 8.36 14.63 -10.24
N TYR A 329 8.13 15.91 -10.52
CA TYR A 329 9.13 16.96 -10.40
C TYR A 329 8.81 17.93 -9.26
N SER A 330 7.85 17.62 -8.40
CA SER A 330 7.54 18.48 -7.24
C SER A 330 8.64 18.43 -6.18
N SER A 331 8.60 19.32 -5.18
CA SER A 331 9.42 19.13 -3.97
C SER A 331 8.83 18.01 -3.10
N SER A 332 9.61 17.48 -2.15
CA SER A 332 9.10 16.45 -1.23
C SER A 332 7.82 16.91 -0.49
N PHE A 333 7.80 18.16 0.00
CA PHE A 333 6.61 18.79 0.60
C PHE A 333 5.38 18.76 -0.34
N HIS A 334 5.49 19.34 -1.54
CA HIS A 334 4.35 19.45 -2.45
C HIS A 334 3.89 18.09 -2.96
N ARG A 335 4.82 17.12 -3.12
CA ARG A 335 4.47 15.73 -3.44
C ARG A 335 3.53 15.14 -2.40
N ARG A 336 3.96 15.13 -1.13
CA ARG A 336 3.14 14.57 -0.05
C ARG A 336 1.84 15.36 0.16
N GLN A 337 1.89 16.69 0.00
CA GLN A 337 0.69 17.53 0.06
C GLN A 337 -0.34 17.15 -1.01
N ALA A 338 0.09 16.98 -2.26
CA ALA A 338 -0.79 16.56 -3.35
C ALA A 338 -1.36 15.14 -3.13
N ILE A 339 -0.52 14.20 -2.70
CA ILE A 339 -0.92 12.81 -2.44
C ILE A 339 -1.93 12.74 -1.28
N SER A 340 -1.65 13.38 -0.14
CA SER A 340 -2.57 13.38 1.00
C SER A 340 -3.87 14.12 0.72
N ALA A 341 -3.84 15.21 -0.05
CA ALA A 341 -5.07 15.88 -0.49
C ALA A 341 -5.91 14.98 -1.40
N TYR A 342 -5.27 14.17 -2.26
CA TYR A 342 -5.95 13.17 -3.08
C TYR A 342 -6.55 12.05 -2.23
N PHE A 343 -5.85 11.57 -1.19
CA PHE A 343 -6.37 10.56 -0.26
C PHE A 343 -7.65 11.05 0.41
N GLU A 344 -7.59 12.23 1.04
CA GLU A 344 -8.73 12.85 1.69
C GLU A 344 -9.90 13.05 0.72
N HIS A 345 -9.63 13.56 -0.48
CA HIS A 345 -10.67 13.76 -1.49
C HIS A 345 -11.28 12.45 -1.97
N ASN A 346 -10.47 11.40 -2.17
CA ASN A 346 -10.97 10.09 -2.55
C ASN A 346 -11.80 9.48 -1.42
N ASP A 347 -11.36 9.59 -0.16
CA ASP A 347 -12.12 9.11 1.00
C ASP A 347 -13.50 9.79 1.06
N ASP A 348 -13.54 11.13 0.98
CA ASP A 348 -14.77 11.93 1.09
C ASP A 348 -15.76 11.72 -0.06
N PHE A 349 -15.25 11.59 -1.29
CA PHE A 349 -16.08 11.67 -2.49
C PHE A 349 -16.17 10.39 -3.31
N GLU A 350 -15.36 9.39 -3.03
CA GLU A 350 -15.40 8.09 -3.70
C GLU A 350 -15.65 6.97 -2.69
N THR A 351 -14.82 6.85 -1.66
CA THR A 351 -14.89 5.74 -0.70
C THR A 351 -16.17 5.80 0.13
N TRP A 352 -16.48 6.95 0.75
CA TRP A 352 -17.68 7.13 1.55
C TRP A 352 -18.99 6.84 0.78
N PRO A 353 -19.23 7.43 -0.41
CA PRO A 353 -20.42 7.11 -1.19
C PRO A 353 -20.51 5.64 -1.63
N ASN A 354 -19.37 4.99 -1.90
CA ASN A 354 -19.35 3.59 -2.34
C ASN A 354 -19.50 2.59 -1.18
N LEU A 355 -19.27 3.01 0.07
CA LEU A 355 -19.33 2.15 1.25
C LEU A 355 -20.66 1.41 1.39
N VAL A 356 -21.78 2.12 1.26
CA VAL A 356 -23.12 1.52 1.40
C VAL A 356 -23.35 0.45 0.32
N LYS A 357 -22.96 0.75 -0.91
CA LYS A 357 -23.08 -0.19 -2.03
C LYS A 357 -22.19 -1.42 -1.85
N PHE A 358 -20.98 -1.23 -1.33
CA PHE A 358 -20.08 -2.34 -0.98
C PHE A 358 -20.71 -3.28 0.05
N LEU A 359 -21.24 -2.71 1.15
CA LEU A 359 -21.90 -3.49 2.20
C LEU A 359 -23.16 -4.20 1.69
N GLU A 360 -24.00 -3.51 0.92
CA GLU A 360 -25.22 -4.08 0.34
C GLU A 360 -24.90 -5.25 -0.61
N ASN A 361 -23.90 -5.09 -1.48
CA ASN A 361 -23.50 -6.12 -2.43
C ASN A 361 -22.93 -7.35 -1.72
N ASN A 362 -22.05 -7.16 -0.73
CA ASN A 362 -21.48 -8.27 0.03
C ASN A 362 -22.54 -9.00 0.86
N TYR A 363 -23.53 -8.27 1.40
CA TYR A 363 -24.66 -8.89 2.09
C TYR A 363 -25.51 -9.75 1.14
N LYS A 364 -25.82 -9.25 -0.06
CA LYS A 364 -26.54 -10.02 -1.08
C LYS A 364 -25.75 -11.26 -1.52
N GLN A 365 -24.46 -11.10 -1.76
CA GLN A 365 -23.57 -12.20 -2.12
C GLN A 365 -23.52 -13.26 -1.01
N ALA A 366 -23.43 -12.86 0.26
CA ALA A 366 -23.48 -13.79 1.38
C ALA A 366 -24.80 -14.55 1.44
N LEU A 367 -25.95 -13.87 1.22
CA LEU A 367 -27.26 -14.53 1.16
C LEU A 367 -27.38 -15.49 -0.02
N GLU A 368 -26.78 -15.17 -1.17
CA GLU A 368 -26.75 -16.06 -2.33
C GLU A 368 -25.95 -17.33 -2.02
N ILE A 369 -24.75 -17.20 -1.43
CA ILE A 369 -23.93 -18.34 -1.01
C ILE A 369 -24.68 -19.21 0.02
N LEU A 370 -25.37 -18.58 0.98
CA LEU A 370 -26.14 -19.32 1.98
C LEU A 370 -27.32 -20.11 1.39
N ARG A 371 -27.83 -19.74 0.20
CA ARG A 371 -28.87 -20.52 -0.49
C ARG A 371 -28.34 -21.85 -1.04
N ASP A 372 -27.03 -21.99 -1.19
CA ASP A 372 -26.40 -23.22 -1.68
C ASP A 372 -26.14 -24.23 -0.54
N VAL A 373 -26.34 -23.85 0.72
CA VAL A 373 -26.16 -24.74 1.89
C VAL A 373 -26.98 -26.04 1.81
N PRO A 374 -28.27 -26.03 1.40
CA PRO A 374 -29.01 -27.28 1.21
C PRO A 374 -28.41 -28.19 0.13
N VAL A 375 -27.82 -27.61 -0.93
CA VAL A 375 -27.14 -28.39 -1.98
C VAL A 375 -25.90 -29.05 -1.41
N LEU A 376 -25.07 -28.30 -0.66
CA LEU A 376 -23.92 -28.84 0.05
C LEU A 376 -24.32 -29.97 1.01
N GLN A 377 -25.43 -29.84 1.74
CA GLN A 377 -25.91 -30.88 2.65
C GLN A 377 -26.32 -32.17 1.93
N VAL A 378 -26.94 -32.07 0.76
CA VAL A 378 -27.28 -33.24 -0.08
C VAL A 378 -26.00 -33.91 -0.58
N GLU A 379 -25.06 -33.15 -1.13
CA GLU A 379 -23.78 -33.69 -1.61
C GLU A 379 -22.98 -34.35 -0.48
N MET A 380 -22.95 -33.73 0.71
CA MET A 380 -22.33 -34.30 1.90
C MET A 380 -22.97 -35.64 2.28
N TYR A 381 -24.30 -35.74 2.27
CA TYR A 381 -25.01 -36.99 2.57
C TYR A 381 -24.67 -38.08 1.54
N GLU A 382 -24.68 -37.76 0.25
CA GLU A 382 -24.36 -38.70 -0.83
C GLU A 382 -22.90 -39.19 -0.77
N LEU A 383 -21.97 -38.32 -0.36
CA LEU A 383 -20.55 -38.66 -0.18
C LEU A 383 -20.25 -39.28 1.20
N GLY A 384 -21.25 -39.44 2.07
CA GLY A 384 -21.07 -39.99 3.42
C GLY A 384 -20.32 -39.06 4.39
N ILE A 385 -20.27 -37.76 4.12
CA ILE A 385 -19.65 -36.73 4.95
C ILE A 385 -20.66 -36.30 6.03
N THR A 386 -20.37 -36.62 7.28
CA THR A 386 -21.33 -36.43 8.40
C THR A 386 -21.28 -35.06 9.05
N SER A 387 -20.23 -34.26 8.82
CA SER A 387 -20.03 -32.95 9.46
C SER A 387 -19.15 -32.04 8.62
N GLU A 388 -19.48 -30.74 8.55
CA GLU A 388 -18.67 -29.70 7.91
C GLU A 388 -17.29 -29.55 8.56
N THR A 389 -17.15 -29.92 9.84
CA THR A 389 -15.84 -29.95 10.54
C THR A 389 -14.83 -30.88 9.87
N THR A 390 -15.31 -31.82 9.05
CA THR A 390 -14.48 -32.70 8.23
C THR A 390 -13.64 -31.90 7.23
N PHE A 391 -14.16 -30.81 6.67
CA PHE A 391 -13.39 -29.95 5.76
C PHE A 391 -12.20 -29.28 6.46
N CYS A 392 -12.38 -28.84 7.70
CA CYS A 392 -11.29 -28.30 8.52
C CYS A 392 -10.23 -29.38 8.83
N LYS A 393 -10.65 -30.62 9.08
CA LYS A 393 -9.73 -31.75 9.29
C LYS A 393 -8.94 -32.06 8.04
N TRP A 394 -9.59 -32.15 6.88
CA TRP A 394 -8.92 -32.39 5.60
C TRP A 394 -7.90 -31.32 5.27
N LEU A 395 -8.21 -30.05 5.57
CA LEU A 395 -7.26 -28.95 5.38
C LEU A 395 -6.03 -29.09 6.27
N GLU A 396 -6.20 -29.51 7.54
CA GLU A 396 -5.07 -29.77 8.44
C GLU A 396 -4.29 -31.02 8.02
N GLU A 397 -4.96 -32.10 7.62
CA GLU A 397 -4.35 -33.32 7.07
C GLU A 397 -3.51 -33.02 5.81
N GLU A 398 -4.05 -32.21 4.88
CA GLU A 398 -3.33 -31.74 3.70
C GLU A 398 -2.08 -30.94 4.10
N LYS A 399 -2.22 -30.04 5.08
CA LYS A 399 -1.10 -29.25 5.59
C LYS A 399 -0.03 -30.12 6.25
N GLU A 400 -0.40 -31.10 7.06
CA GLU A 400 0.53 -32.06 7.67
C GLU A 400 1.26 -32.88 6.60
N TYR A 401 0.52 -33.40 5.62
CA TYR A 401 1.06 -34.12 4.47
C TYR A 401 2.07 -33.25 3.71
N LEU A 402 1.71 -32.04 3.31
CA LEU A 402 2.59 -31.12 2.58
C LEU A 402 3.83 -30.71 3.40
N LYS A 403 3.72 -30.61 4.74
CA LYS A 403 4.89 -30.39 5.62
C LYS A 403 5.82 -31.59 5.65
N SER A 404 5.29 -32.80 5.64
CA SER A 404 6.09 -34.04 5.61
C SER A 404 6.89 -34.19 4.31
N LEU A 405 6.37 -33.67 3.20
CA LEU A 405 7.02 -33.67 1.88
C LEU A 405 8.17 -32.65 1.74
N LYS A 406 8.51 -31.90 2.79
CA LYS A 406 9.67 -30.98 2.77
C LYS A 406 11.01 -31.69 2.54
N LYS A 407 11.06 -33.02 2.73
CA LYS A 407 12.11 -33.90 2.23
C LYS A 407 11.45 -35.04 1.46
N GLU A 408 12.03 -35.40 0.31
CA GLU A 408 11.62 -36.63 -0.37
C GLU A 408 11.74 -37.82 0.61
N PRO A 409 10.74 -38.71 0.66
CA PRO A 409 10.83 -39.91 1.48
C PRO A 409 12.08 -40.69 1.07
N LEU A 410 12.90 -41.08 2.06
CA LEU A 410 14.17 -41.77 1.85
C LEU A 410 14.02 -43.01 0.96
N GLU A 411 12.91 -43.71 1.11
CA GLU A 411 12.56 -44.88 0.31
C GLU A 411 12.25 -44.53 -1.16
N GLU A 412 11.46 -43.48 -1.42
CA GLU A 412 11.14 -43.02 -2.77
C GLU A 412 12.37 -42.44 -3.49
N THR A 413 13.20 -41.66 -2.78
CA THR A 413 14.48 -41.17 -3.31
C THR A 413 15.39 -42.33 -3.68
N LEU A 414 15.51 -43.35 -2.82
CA LEU A 414 16.33 -44.53 -3.10
C LEU A 414 15.81 -45.31 -4.30
N GLN A 415 14.49 -45.48 -4.43
CA GLN A 415 13.86 -46.13 -5.58
C GLN A 415 14.09 -45.35 -6.88
N MET A 416 13.95 -44.02 -6.86
CA MET A 416 14.23 -43.17 -8.01
C MET A 416 15.72 -43.16 -8.39
N GLU A 417 16.62 -43.09 -7.41
CA GLU A 417 18.07 -43.16 -7.66
C GLU A 417 18.47 -44.52 -8.24
N TYR A 418 17.90 -45.61 -7.71
CA TYR A 418 18.12 -46.95 -8.23
C TYR A 418 17.63 -47.07 -9.69
N TYR A 419 16.41 -46.60 -9.98
CA TYR A 419 15.85 -46.58 -11.33
C TYR A 419 16.72 -45.77 -12.30
N ARG A 420 17.14 -44.55 -11.93
CA ARG A 420 18.03 -43.71 -12.75
C ARG A 420 19.38 -44.38 -13.01
N LYS A 421 19.93 -45.09 -12.02
CA LYS A 421 21.18 -45.87 -12.20
C LYS A 421 20.97 -47.07 -13.13
N LEU A 422 19.81 -47.72 -13.08
CA LEU A 422 19.44 -48.80 -13.99
C LEU A 422 19.29 -48.31 -15.44
N GLU A 423 18.60 -47.19 -15.66
CA GLU A 423 18.51 -46.57 -16.99
C GLU A 423 19.89 -46.18 -17.53
N ALA A 424 20.74 -45.58 -16.68
CA ALA A 424 22.09 -45.19 -17.07
C ALA A 424 22.95 -46.41 -17.45
N LEU A 425 22.82 -47.53 -16.74
CA LEU A 425 23.47 -48.80 -17.09
C LEU A 425 22.97 -49.31 -18.44
N PHE A 426 21.66 -49.35 -18.64
CA PHE A 426 21.03 -49.84 -19.87
C PHE A 426 21.34 -48.99 -21.10
N THR A 427 21.66 -47.71 -20.91
CA THR A 427 22.05 -46.78 -22.00
C THR A 427 23.56 -46.85 -22.30
N ALA A 428 24.36 -47.40 -21.38
CA ALA A 428 25.81 -47.54 -21.53
C ALA A 428 26.24 -48.90 -22.12
N GLU A 429 25.34 -49.88 -22.12
CA GLU A 429 25.40 -51.13 -22.91
C GLU A 429 24.86 -50.91 -24.32
#